data_AF-G9E704-F1
#
_entry.id   AF-G9E704-F1
#
_cell.length_a   1.000
_cell.length_b   1.000
_cell.length_c   1.000
_cell.angle_alpha   90.00
_cell.angle_beta   90.00
_cell.angle_gamma   90.00
#
_symmetry.space_group_name_H-M   'P 1'
#
loop_
_entity.id
_entity.type
_entity.pdbx_description
1 polymer ?
#
loop_
_entity_poly.entity_id
_entity_poly.type
_entity_poly.pdbx_seq_one_letter_code
_entity_poly.pdbx_strand_id
1 'polypeptide(L)'
;WFESSRIWAAGLIVGEICDTPSHWRQTKTLSAWMKERKIPGIHEVDTRALTKVIREKGSILGRIVYQQPPSGPITPPIVDSNTRNLVSEVSCQFPTTYNPLGTPKICMVDCGLKYNQIRCFINRGASVQVVPWDHDLTSLTYDALFLSNGPGDPSMCLKTIENLKKLLSISPTTPIFGICMGHQLLSLAAGCSSYKMSYGNRGHNQPAIHKATERCYMTSQNHGFAIN
;
A
#
# COMPACT_ATOMS: atom_id res chain seq x y z
N TRP A 1 8.39 -3.17 -15.14
CA TRP A 1 7.34 -4.19 -14.98
C TRP A 1 6.72 -4.18 -13.60
N PHE A 2 7.52 -4.20 -12.53
CA PHE A 2 7.00 -4.32 -11.17
C PHE A 2 6.66 -2.97 -10.51
N GLU A 3 5.83 -3.06 -9.48
CA GLU A 3 5.41 -1.93 -8.65
C GLU A 3 6.29 -1.71 -7.42
N SER A 4 7.22 -2.62 -7.13
CA SER A 4 8.21 -2.47 -6.06
C SER A 4 9.40 -3.41 -6.29
N SER A 5 10.39 -3.40 -5.38
CA SER A 5 11.62 -4.19 -5.48
C SER A 5 11.45 -5.70 -5.21
N ARG A 6 10.34 -6.11 -4.57
CA ARG A 6 10.10 -7.51 -4.18
C ARG A 6 8.61 -7.85 -4.18
N ILE A 7 8.29 -9.13 -3.95
CA ILE A 7 6.94 -9.56 -3.62
C ILE A 7 6.69 -9.21 -2.15
N TRP A 8 5.68 -8.37 -1.90
CA TRP A 8 5.28 -7.97 -0.55
C TRP A 8 4.22 -8.90 0.07
N ALA A 9 3.47 -9.63 -0.75
CA ALA A 9 2.52 -10.62 -0.26
C ALA A 9 3.26 -11.70 0.55
N ALA A 10 2.78 -11.99 1.76
CA ALA A 10 3.34 -13.04 2.62
C ALA A 10 3.08 -14.45 2.06
N GLY A 11 2.06 -14.60 1.22
CA GLY A 11 1.75 -15.81 0.48
C GLY A 11 0.65 -15.56 -0.55
N LEU A 12 0.42 -16.54 -1.43
CA LEU A 12 -0.59 -16.46 -2.47
C LEU A 12 -1.50 -17.71 -2.42
N ILE A 13 -2.81 -17.48 -2.48
CA ILE A 13 -3.83 -18.54 -2.54
C ILE A 13 -4.57 -18.38 -3.87
N VAL A 14 -4.60 -19.41 -4.69
CA VAL A 14 -5.30 -19.41 -5.98
C VAL A 14 -6.19 -20.65 -6.14
N GLY A 15 -7.16 -20.58 -7.05
CA GLY A 15 -7.96 -21.75 -7.43
C GLY A 15 -7.16 -22.70 -8.31
N GLU A 16 -6.50 -22.16 -9.32
CA GLU A 16 -5.74 -22.92 -10.32
C GLU A 16 -4.47 -22.18 -10.67
N ILE A 17 -3.43 -22.92 -11.07
CA ILE A 17 -2.17 -22.37 -11.57
C ILE A 17 -1.95 -22.74 -13.02
N CYS A 18 -1.38 -21.82 -13.80
CA CYS A 18 -0.99 -22.07 -15.17
C CYS A 18 0.49 -22.49 -15.24
N ASP A 19 0.74 -23.75 -15.57
CA ASP A 19 2.10 -24.30 -15.67
C ASP A 19 2.80 -23.95 -16.98
N THR A 20 2.02 -23.73 -18.04
CA THR A 20 2.51 -23.35 -19.38
C THR A 20 1.99 -21.97 -19.79
N PRO A 21 2.38 -20.89 -19.10
CA PRO A 21 2.00 -19.56 -19.54
C PRO A 21 2.56 -19.31 -20.94
N SER A 22 1.82 -18.50 -21.72
CA SER A 22 2.19 -18.13 -23.08
C SER A 22 1.98 -16.63 -23.27
N HIS A 23 3.07 -15.87 -23.13
CA HIS A 23 3.07 -14.44 -23.36
C HIS A 23 4.47 -14.00 -23.82
N TRP A 24 4.58 -13.12 -24.82
CA TRP A 24 5.87 -12.72 -25.40
C TRP A 24 6.86 -12.05 -24.41
N ARG A 25 6.35 -11.50 -23.30
CA ARG A 25 7.16 -10.93 -22.20
C ARG A 25 7.51 -11.92 -21.09
N GLN A 26 7.08 -13.17 -21.19
CA GLN A 26 7.31 -14.17 -20.15
C GLN A 26 8.80 -14.50 -20.05
N THR A 27 9.29 -14.49 -18.82
CA THR A 27 10.68 -14.89 -18.50
C THR A 27 10.75 -16.07 -17.55
N LYS A 28 9.68 -16.34 -16.79
CA LYS A 28 9.55 -17.45 -15.85
C LYS A 28 8.08 -17.69 -15.49
N THR A 29 7.78 -18.87 -14.97
CA THR A 29 6.46 -19.17 -14.40
C THR A 29 6.26 -18.46 -13.06
N LEU A 30 5.00 -18.29 -12.65
CA LEU A 30 4.66 -17.72 -11.33
C LEU A 30 5.28 -18.54 -10.19
N SER A 31 5.19 -19.87 -10.25
CA SER A 31 5.79 -20.80 -9.27
C SER A 31 7.29 -20.62 -9.16
N ALA A 32 8.00 -20.55 -10.29
CA ALA A 32 9.45 -20.37 -10.30
C ALA A 32 9.85 -19.03 -9.67
N TRP A 33 9.11 -17.95 -9.99
CA TRP A 33 9.36 -16.63 -9.41
C TRP A 33 9.10 -16.61 -7.89
N MET A 34 8.00 -17.20 -7.42
CA MET A 34 7.68 -17.27 -6.00
C MET A 34 8.71 -18.11 -5.22
N LYS A 35 9.15 -19.24 -5.78
CA LYS A 35 10.19 -20.10 -5.18
C LYS A 35 11.52 -19.36 -5.02
N GLU A 36 11.96 -18.62 -6.05
CA GLU A 36 13.16 -17.77 -5.99
C GLU A 36 13.05 -16.71 -4.88
N ARG A 37 11.86 -16.11 -4.74
CA ARG A 37 11.59 -15.08 -3.73
C ARG A 37 11.19 -15.61 -2.37
N LYS A 38 11.21 -16.94 -2.17
CA LYS A 38 10.85 -17.62 -0.93
C LYS A 38 9.45 -17.25 -0.44
N ILE A 39 8.49 -17.11 -1.36
CA ILE A 39 7.09 -16.80 -1.05
C ILE A 39 6.26 -18.08 -1.14
N PRO A 40 5.56 -18.49 -0.06
CA PRO A 40 4.68 -19.65 -0.10
C PRO A 40 3.45 -19.39 -0.97
N GLY A 41 2.99 -20.44 -1.65
CA GLY A 41 1.74 -20.43 -2.40
C GLY A 41 1.00 -21.76 -2.25
N ILE A 42 -0.32 -21.72 -2.40
CA ILE A 42 -1.18 -22.90 -2.46
C ILE A 42 -2.22 -22.71 -3.56
N HIS A 43 -2.47 -23.76 -4.34
CA HIS A 43 -3.51 -23.81 -5.37
C HIS A 43 -4.51 -24.92 -5.06
N GLU A 44 -5.54 -25.10 -5.90
CA GLU A 44 -6.66 -26.04 -5.67
C GLU A 44 -7.50 -25.71 -4.43
N VAL A 45 -7.54 -24.42 -4.07
CA VAL A 45 -8.40 -23.91 -3.00
C VAL A 45 -9.67 -23.32 -3.61
N ASP A 46 -10.83 -23.62 -3.04
CA ASP A 46 -12.07 -22.88 -3.34
C ASP A 46 -11.95 -21.44 -2.82
N THR A 47 -11.35 -20.58 -3.65
CA THR A 47 -11.16 -19.15 -3.35
C THR A 47 -12.48 -18.40 -3.25
N ARG A 48 -13.58 -18.91 -3.84
CA ARG A 48 -14.91 -18.32 -3.69
C ARG A 48 -15.47 -18.60 -2.29
N ALA A 49 -15.35 -19.83 -1.79
CA ALA A 49 -15.72 -20.16 -0.41
C ALA A 49 -14.89 -19.33 0.58
N LEU A 50 -13.57 -19.24 0.38
CA LEU A 50 -12.70 -18.40 1.21
C LEU A 50 -13.12 -16.92 1.20
N THR A 51 -13.44 -16.38 0.02
CA THR A 51 -13.92 -15.00 -0.12
C THR A 51 -15.22 -14.76 0.63
N LYS A 52 -16.18 -15.71 0.58
CA LYS A 52 -17.43 -15.62 1.35
C LYS A 52 -17.16 -15.55 2.86
N VAL A 53 -16.29 -16.44 3.35
CA VAL A 53 -15.93 -16.50 4.77
C VAL A 53 -15.30 -15.18 5.24
N ILE A 54 -14.37 -14.59 4.49
CA ILE A 54 -13.76 -13.29 4.81
C ILE A 54 -14.80 -12.16 4.75
N ARG A 55 -15.71 -12.18 3.79
CA ARG A 55 -16.75 -11.16 3.68
C ARG A 55 -17.73 -11.21 4.85
N GLU A 56 -18.12 -12.41 5.28
CA GLU A 56 -19.12 -12.63 6.34
C GLU A 56 -18.54 -12.42 7.74
N LYS A 57 -17.29 -12.85 7.99
CA LYS A 57 -16.64 -12.76 9.30
C LYS A 57 -15.70 -11.55 9.45
N GLY A 58 -15.48 -10.79 8.38
CA GLY A 58 -14.49 -9.72 8.32
C GLY A 58 -13.06 -10.24 8.14
N SER A 59 -12.09 -9.39 8.48
CA SER A 59 -10.66 -9.67 8.30
C SER A 59 -10.24 -10.82 9.21
N ILE A 60 -9.87 -11.95 8.62
CA ILE A 60 -9.44 -13.16 9.33
C ILE A 60 -7.92 -13.30 9.23
N LEU A 61 -7.31 -13.72 10.33
CA LEU A 61 -5.91 -14.14 10.36
C LEU A 61 -5.75 -15.55 9.78
N GLY A 62 -4.79 -15.73 8.88
CA GLY A 62 -4.53 -17.01 8.21
C GLY A 62 -3.05 -17.34 8.13
N ARG A 63 -2.73 -18.62 7.94
CA ARG A 63 -1.38 -19.14 7.75
C ARG A 63 -1.39 -20.28 6.74
N ILE A 64 -0.45 -20.27 5.80
CA ILE A 64 -0.16 -21.42 4.94
C ILE A 64 0.80 -22.34 5.72
N VAL A 65 0.42 -23.60 5.90
CA VAL A 65 1.23 -24.62 6.58
C VAL A 65 1.45 -25.80 5.64
N TYR A 66 2.65 -26.39 5.71
CA TYR A 66 3.01 -27.52 4.84
C TYR A 66 2.38 -28.84 5.29
N GLN A 67 2.22 -29.02 6.60
CA GLN A 67 1.60 -30.19 7.20
C GLN A 67 0.30 -29.79 7.87
N GLN A 68 -0.64 -30.74 7.93
CA GLN A 68 -1.87 -30.57 8.70
C GLN A 68 -1.49 -30.25 10.16
N PRO A 69 -2.01 -29.14 10.73
CA PRO A 69 -1.72 -28.82 12.12
C PRO A 69 -2.30 -29.91 13.02
N PRO A 70 -1.64 -30.21 14.16
CA PRO A 70 -2.15 -31.18 15.12
C PRO A 70 -3.52 -30.74 15.64
N SER A 71 -4.31 -31.72 16.09
CA SER A 71 -5.59 -31.49 16.75
C SER A 71 -5.38 -30.63 18.00
N GLY A 72 -5.67 -29.33 17.92
CA GLY A 72 -5.42 -28.39 19.03
C GLY A 72 -5.25 -26.94 18.58
N PRO A 73 -4.91 -26.03 19.50
CA PRO A 73 -4.66 -24.63 19.17
C PRO A 73 -3.42 -24.48 18.29
N ILE A 74 -3.53 -23.63 17.26
CA ILE A 74 -2.44 -23.34 16.33
C ILE A 74 -1.25 -22.75 17.11
N THR A 75 -0.12 -23.45 17.10
CA THR A 75 1.11 -23.03 17.78
C THR A 75 2.24 -22.87 16.76
N PRO A 76 2.94 -21.71 16.73
CA PRO A 76 2.68 -20.49 17.50
C PRO A 76 1.36 -19.81 17.05
N PRO A 77 0.75 -18.94 17.87
CA PRO A 77 -0.46 -18.21 17.50
C PRO A 77 -0.23 -17.36 16.25
N ILE A 78 -1.30 -17.09 15.49
CA ILE A 78 -1.21 -16.20 14.32
C ILE A 78 -1.18 -14.76 14.83
N VAL A 79 -0.11 -14.04 14.50
CA VAL A 79 0.09 -12.64 14.92
C VAL A 79 -0.63 -11.72 13.94
N ASP A 80 -1.42 -10.78 14.46
CA ASP A 80 -2.00 -9.72 13.64
C ASP A 80 -0.91 -8.72 13.23
N SER A 81 -0.67 -8.63 11.93
CA SER A 81 0.32 -7.71 11.35
C SER A 81 -0.06 -6.24 11.55
N ASN A 82 -1.33 -5.91 11.76
CA ASN A 82 -1.77 -4.52 11.98
C ASN A 82 -1.34 -3.95 13.33
N THR A 83 -0.87 -4.78 14.26
CA THR A 83 -0.31 -4.32 15.54
C THR A 83 1.08 -3.70 15.41
N ARG A 84 1.71 -3.82 14.23
CA ARG A 84 3.04 -3.28 13.93
C ARG A 84 2.94 -2.12 12.96
N ASN A 85 3.93 -1.23 12.99
CA ASN A 85 4.06 -0.18 11.98
C ASN A 85 4.59 -0.78 10.67
N LEU A 86 3.68 -1.30 9.84
CA LEU A 86 4.04 -1.90 8.55
C LEU A 86 4.66 -0.89 7.58
N VAL A 87 4.34 0.40 7.69
CA VAL A 87 4.95 1.45 6.86
C VAL A 87 6.45 1.52 7.12
N SER A 88 6.88 1.43 8.38
CA SER A 88 8.30 1.44 8.73
C SER A 88 9.10 0.25 8.17
N GLU A 89 8.43 -0.89 7.94
CA GLU A 89 9.05 -2.10 7.40
C GLU A 89 9.25 -2.05 5.88
N VAL A 90 8.50 -1.19 5.19
CA VAL A 90 8.48 -1.13 3.72
C VAL A 90 9.04 0.15 3.13
N SER A 91 9.10 1.23 3.93
CA SER A 91 9.66 2.51 3.53
C SER A 91 11.12 2.39 3.07
N CYS A 92 11.50 3.22 2.11
CA CYS A 92 12.89 3.45 1.78
C CYS A 92 13.69 3.90 3.03
N GLN A 93 14.98 3.57 3.03
CA GLN A 93 15.88 3.86 4.15
C GLN A 93 16.62 5.20 3.97
N PHE A 94 16.84 5.61 2.71
CA PHE A 94 17.58 6.82 2.37
C PHE A 94 16.84 7.59 1.29
N PRO A 95 16.90 8.95 1.34
CA PRO A 95 16.34 9.77 0.28
C PRO A 95 16.92 9.43 -1.10
N THR A 96 16.09 9.44 -2.13
CA THR A 96 16.51 9.20 -3.53
C THR A 96 15.79 10.18 -4.45
N THR A 97 16.53 10.86 -5.32
CA THR A 97 15.98 11.81 -6.28
C THR A 97 15.89 11.20 -7.67
N TYR A 98 14.73 11.34 -8.30
CA TYR A 98 14.46 10.95 -9.68
C TYR A 98 14.17 12.18 -10.53
N ASN A 99 14.66 12.19 -11.77
CA ASN A 99 14.55 13.33 -12.69
C ASN A 99 15.04 14.65 -12.06
N PRO A 100 16.31 14.74 -11.63
CA PRO A 100 16.80 15.83 -10.79
C PRO A 100 16.70 17.23 -11.43
N LEU A 101 16.71 17.31 -12.77
CA LEU A 101 16.55 18.55 -13.53
C LEU A 101 15.08 18.93 -13.80
N GLY A 102 14.14 18.10 -13.35
CA GLY A 102 12.71 18.29 -13.55
C GLY A 102 12.10 19.40 -12.69
N THR A 103 10.90 19.82 -13.08
CA THR A 103 10.07 20.79 -12.38
C THR A 103 8.58 20.45 -12.55
N PRO A 104 7.73 20.61 -11.51
CA PRO A 104 8.05 21.08 -10.15
C PRO A 104 8.86 20.06 -9.33
N LYS A 105 9.45 20.51 -8.21
CA LYS A 105 10.09 19.66 -7.20
C LYS A 105 9.06 19.11 -6.23
N ILE A 106 8.92 17.78 -6.21
CA ILE A 106 7.96 17.07 -5.37
C ILE A 106 8.72 16.26 -4.32
N CYS A 107 8.45 16.54 -3.05
CA CYS A 107 8.83 15.65 -1.95
C CYS A 107 7.80 14.52 -1.87
N MET A 108 8.23 13.28 -1.99
CA MET A 108 7.38 12.09 -1.94
C MET A 108 7.72 11.27 -0.70
N VAL A 109 6.79 11.20 0.25
CA VAL A 109 6.95 10.37 1.46
C VAL A 109 6.63 8.92 1.13
N ASP A 110 7.60 8.04 1.35
CA ASP A 110 7.46 6.62 1.09
C ASP A 110 6.76 5.88 2.23
N CYS A 111 5.44 5.77 2.14
CA CYS A 111 4.65 4.95 3.05
C CYS A 111 4.55 3.47 2.62
N GLY A 112 5.35 3.00 1.64
CA GLY A 112 5.14 1.73 0.92
C GLY A 112 4.69 1.95 -0.52
N LEU A 113 5.32 2.91 -1.18
CA LEU A 113 4.94 3.44 -2.47
C LEU A 113 4.94 2.37 -3.56
N LYS A 114 4.08 2.60 -4.56
CA LYS A 114 4.14 1.88 -5.83
C LYS A 114 4.97 2.68 -6.82
N TYR A 115 5.91 2.02 -7.51
CA TYR A 115 6.77 2.67 -8.50
C TYR A 115 6.02 3.43 -9.60
N ASN A 116 4.76 3.07 -9.90
CA ASN A 116 3.98 3.83 -10.86
C ASN A 116 3.68 5.27 -10.42
N GLN A 117 3.62 5.56 -9.12
CA GLN A 117 3.43 6.92 -8.61
C GLN A 117 4.61 7.80 -9.02
N ILE A 118 5.84 7.31 -8.83
CA ILE A 118 7.07 7.99 -9.29
C ILE A 118 7.04 8.19 -10.81
N ARG A 119 6.73 7.13 -11.58
CA ARG A 119 6.66 7.20 -13.05
C ARG A 119 5.65 8.24 -13.54
N CYS A 120 4.47 8.31 -12.91
CA CYS A 120 3.43 9.27 -13.26
C CYS A 120 3.88 10.72 -13.09
N PHE A 121 4.66 11.04 -12.04
CA PHE A 121 5.18 12.39 -11.83
C PHE A 121 6.33 12.73 -12.76
N ILE A 122 7.30 11.82 -12.93
CA ILE A 122 8.43 12.04 -13.86
C ILE A 122 7.92 12.24 -15.29
N ASN A 123 6.92 11.46 -15.72
CA ASN A 123 6.33 11.62 -17.06
C ASN A 123 5.59 12.97 -17.25
N ARG A 124 5.34 13.72 -16.18
CA ARG A 124 4.80 15.08 -16.20
C ARG A 124 5.89 16.15 -16.04
N GLY A 125 7.16 15.75 -16.07
CA GLY A 125 8.31 16.65 -15.98
C GLY A 125 8.83 16.91 -14.55
N ALA A 126 8.15 16.41 -13.52
CA ALA A 126 8.50 16.71 -12.12
C ALA A 126 9.84 16.08 -11.70
N SER A 127 10.58 16.77 -10.82
CA SER A 127 11.67 16.21 -10.04
C SER A 127 11.10 15.62 -8.76
N VAL A 128 11.37 14.34 -8.48
CA VAL A 128 10.75 13.62 -7.36
C VAL A 128 11.83 13.18 -6.39
N GLN A 129 11.83 13.76 -5.19
CA GLN A 129 12.66 13.31 -4.08
C GLN A 129 11.83 12.38 -3.19
N VAL A 130 12.12 11.09 -3.25
CA VAL A 130 11.50 10.10 -2.37
C VAL A 130 12.24 10.10 -1.03
N VAL A 131 11.51 10.21 0.08
CA VAL A 131 12.06 10.25 1.44
C VAL A 131 11.40 9.19 2.33
N PRO A 132 12.08 8.72 3.40
CA PRO A 132 11.50 7.78 4.35
C PRO A 132 10.21 8.29 4.99
N TRP A 133 9.34 7.38 5.43
CA TRP A 133 8.05 7.70 6.05
C TRP A 133 8.16 8.68 7.24
N ASP A 134 9.26 8.62 8.00
CA ASP A 134 9.51 9.43 9.18
C ASP A 134 10.48 10.60 8.96
N HIS A 135 10.77 10.93 7.70
CA HIS A 135 11.65 12.04 7.38
C HIS A 135 11.08 13.39 7.83
N ASP A 136 11.94 14.28 8.32
CA ASP A 136 11.54 15.64 8.71
C ASP A 136 11.27 16.50 7.47
N LEU A 137 9.98 16.73 7.21
CA LEU A 137 9.49 17.43 6.04
C LEU A 137 9.65 18.96 6.13
N THR A 138 10.02 19.50 7.29
CA THR A 138 10.22 20.94 7.50
C THR A 138 11.60 21.42 7.06
N SER A 139 12.55 20.49 6.92
CA SER A 139 13.94 20.76 6.56
C SER A 139 14.20 20.85 5.05
N LEU A 140 13.23 20.48 4.23
CA LEU A 140 13.38 20.36 2.78
C LEU A 140 12.69 21.51 2.04
N THR A 141 13.28 21.94 0.93
CA THR A 141 12.66 22.89 -0.01
C THR A 141 12.05 22.12 -1.18
N TYR A 142 10.73 22.21 -1.34
CA TYR A 142 9.97 21.58 -2.42
C TYR A 142 8.74 22.42 -2.77
N ASP A 143 8.25 22.26 -4.00
CA ASP A 143 7.08 22.99 -4.51
C ASP A 143 5.77 22.30 -4.14
N ALA A 144 5.80 20.98 -3.92
CA ALA A 144 4.63 20.20 -3.51
C ALA A 144 5.04 18.95 -2.69
N LEU A 145 4.12 18.48 -1.85
CA LEU A 145 4.25 17.26 -1.06
C LEU A 145 3.31 16.18 -1.61
N PHE A 146 3.84 14.96 -1.74
CA PHE A 146 3.06 13.79 -2.09
C PHE A 146 3.19 12.71 -1.02
N LEU A 147 2.07 12.13 -0.60
CA LEU A 147 2.01 11.02 0.34
C LEU A 147 1.57 9.76 -0.39
N SER A 148 2.45 8.75 -0.42
CA SER A 148 2.23 7.54 -1.18
C SER A 148 1.17 6.60 -0.57
N ASN A 149 0.90 5.50 -1.26
CA ASN A 149 0.11 4.42 -0.69
C ASN A 149 0.95 3.63 0.34
N GLY A 150 0.29 2.76 1.12
CA GLY A 150 1.01 2.00 2.14
C GLY A 150 0.19 0.87 2.77
N PRO A 151 0.86 -0.04 3.50
CA PRO A 151 0.22 -1.09 4.28
C PRO A 151 -0.09 -0.63 5.72
N GLY A 152 -0.94 -1.39 6.40
CA GLY A 152 -1.14 -1.25 7.85
C GLY A 152 -2.13 -0.18 8.27
N ASP A 153 -2.11 0.13 9.56
CA ASP A 153 -2.96 1.12 10.22
C ASP A 153 -2.30 2.51 10.14
N PRO A 154 -2.99 3.54 9.59
CA PRO A 154 -2.43 4.89 9.50
C PRO A 154 -2.08 5.50 10.87
N SER A 155 -2.77 5.12 11.96
CA SER A 155 -2.50 5.62 13.30
C SER A 155 -1.13 5.20 13.86
N MET A 156 -0.52 4.16 13.28
CA MET A 156 0.84 3.71 13.65
C MET A 156 1.94 4.64 13.10
N CYS A 157 1.60 5.57 12.20
CA CYS A 157 2.55 6.48 11.55
C CYS A 157 2.62 7.85 12.25
N LEU A 158 2.77 7.86 13.58
CA LEU A 158 2.69 9.08 14.40
C LEU A 158 3.65 10.19 13.94
N LYS A 159 4.91 9.86 13.64
CA LYS A 159 5.89 10.83 13.16
C LYS A 159 5.46 11.54 11.87
N THR A 160 4.92 10.80 10.90
CA THR A 160 4.41 11.38 9.65
C THR A 160 3.21 12.30 9.92
N ILE A 161 2.29 11.87 10.79
CA ILE A 161 1.12 12.66 11.19
C ILE A 161 1.55 13.98 11.85
N GLU A 162 2.54 13.93 12.75
CA GLU A 162 3.10 15.11 13.41
C GLU A 162 3.77 16.07 12.43
N ASN A 163 4.56 15.56 11.48
CA ASN A 163 5.16 16.39 10.43
C ASN A 163 4.09 17.05 9.56
N LEU A 164 3.03 16.32 9.20
CA LEU A 164 1.90 16.88 8.45
C LEU A 164 1.13 17.94 9.23
N LYS A 165 0.91 17.74 10.54
CA LYS A 165 0.29 18.76 11.41
C LYS A 165 1.08 20.06 11.41
N LYS A 166 2.42 19.97 11.51
CA LYS A 166 3.30 21.14 11.41
C LYS A 166 3.15 21.83 10.05
N LEU A 167 3.21 21.07 8.95
CA LEU A 167 3.06 21.64 7.61
C LEU A 167 1.71 22.31 7.37
N LEU A 168 0.61 21.73 7.86
CA LEU A 168 -0.73 22.31 7.75
C LEU A 168 -0.88 23.63 8.51
N SER A 169 -0.02 23.90 9.50
CA SER A 169 0.01 25.17 10.24
C SER A 169 0.80 26.29 9.56
N ILE A 170 1.55 25.99 8.50
CA ILE A 170 2.40 26.94 7.79
C ILE A 170 1.63 27.63 6.65
N SER A 171 1.86 28.94 6.47
CA SER A 171 1.28 29.76 5.40
C SER A 171 2.37 30.44 4.54
N PRO A 172 2.27 30.42 3.20
CA PRO A 172 1.25 29.73 2.41
C PRO A 172 1.41 28.21 2.48
N THR A 173 0.30 27.49 2.45
CA THR A 173 0.32 26.02 2.53
C THR A 173 0.86 25.43 1.23
N THR A 174 1.90 24.61 1.33
CA THR A 174 2.41 23.82 0.22
C THR A 174 1.31 22.86 -0.29
N PRO A 175 1.09 22.72 -1.60
CA PRO A 175 0.14 21.74 -2.13
C PRO A 175 0.47 20.32 -1.66
N ILE A 176 -0.51 19.62 -1.07
CA ILE A 176 -0.37 18.25 -0.57
C ILE A 176 -1.32 17.32 -1.34
N PHE A 177 -0.79 16.22 -1.88
CA PHE A 177 -1.59 15.18 -2.53
C PHE A 177 -1.31 13.81 -1.90
N GLY A 178 -2.34 13.19 -1.30
CA GLY A 178 -2.26 11.87 -0.69
C GLY A 178 -3.04 10.79 -1.43
N ILE A 179 -2.44 9.62 -1.62
CA ILE A 179 -3.11 8.44 -2.21
C ILE A 179 -3.22 7.32 -1.17
N CYS A 180 -4.42 6.76 -0.97
CA CYS A 180 -4.65 5.62 -0.08
C CYS A 180 -4.17 5.92 1.36
N MET A 181 -3.06 5.33 1.81
CA MET A 181 -2.41 5.68 3.08
C MET A 181 -2.16 7.19 3.21
N GLY A 182 -1.68 7.83 2.14
CA GLY A 182 -1.46 9.27 2.15
C GLY A 182 -2.73 10.11 2.36
N HIS A 183 -3.88 9.66 1.83
CA HIS A 183 -5.17 10.30 2.13
C HIS A 183 -5.52 10.15 3.61
N GLN A 184 -5.32 8.96 4.16
CA GLN A 184 -5.62 8.68 5.57
C GLN A 184 -4.74 9.50 6.52
N LEU A 185 -3.43 9.55 6.28
CA LEU A 185 -2.48 10.32 7.10
C LEU A 185 -2.78 11.81 7.07
N LEU A 186 -3.12 12.35 5.89
CA LEU A 186 -3.52 13.75 5.76
C LEU A 186 -4.81 14.05 6.54
N SER A 187 -5.82 13.17 6.44
CA SER A 187 -7.05 13.29 7.21
C SER A 187 -6.82 13.23 8.72
N LEU A 188 -5.97 12.32 9.21
CA LEU A 188 -5.60 12.24 10.63
C LEU A 188 -4.84 13.50 11.09
N ALA A 189 -3.95 14.04 10.26
CA ALA A 189 -3.27 15.29 10.55
C ALA A 189 -4.24 16.48 10.63
N ALA A 190 -5.29 16.47 9.80
CA ALA A 190 -6.38 17.46 9.82
C ALA A 190 -7.38 17.28 10.98
N GLY A 191 -7.24 16.23 11.80
CA GLY A 191 -8.07 15.99 12.99
C GLY A 191 -9.22 15.00 12.79
N CYS A 192 -9.32 14.33 11.63
CA CYS A 192 -10.27 13.23 11.44
C CYS A 192 -9.83 11.97 12.22
N SER A 193 -10.71 10.96 12.25
CA SER A 193 -10.40 9.63 12.81
C SER A 193 -10.40 8.55 11.72
N SER A 194 -9.60 7.51 11.91
CA SER A 194 -9.59 6.33 11.06
C SER A 194 -10.21 5.13 11.77
N TYR A 195 -10.84 4.24 11.00
CA TYR A 195 -11.37 2.97 11.52
C TYR A 195 -11.01 1.80 10.60
N LYS A 196 -10.94 0.60 11.19
CA LYS A 196 -10.75 -0.65 10.45
C LYS A 196 -12.07 -1.07 9.80
N MET A 197 -12.07 -1.24 8.49
CA MET A 197 -13.21 -1.79 7.76
C MET A 197 -13.31 -3.31 8.02
N SER A 198 -14.52 -3.88 7.97
CA SER A 198 -14.72 -5.31 8.20
C SER A 198 -13.84 -6.17 7.29
N TYR A 199 -13.89 -5.96 5.97
CA TYR A 199 -13.04 -6.68 5.00
C TYR A 199 -12.35 -5.77 3.98
N GLY A 200 -12.53 -4.44 4.05
CA GLY A 200 -11.84 -3.46 3.19
C GLY A 200 -12.27 -3.45 1.72
N ASN A 201 -11.78 -2.47 0.97
CA ASN A 201 -11.97 -2.38 -0.48
C ASN A 201 -10.72 -2.88 -1.20
N ARG A 202 -10.83 -4.02 -1.90
CA ARG A 202 -9.73 -4.65 -2.64
C ARG A 202 -10.22 -5.12 -4.01
N GLY A 203 -9.84 -4.40 -5.06
CA GLY A 203 -10.23 -4.75 -6.43
C GLY A 203 -9.94 -3.66 -7.44
N HIS A 204 -10.20 -3.96 -8.71
CA HIS A 204 -10.00 -3.05 -9.85
C HIS A 204 -11.31 -2.46 -10.39
N ASN A 205 -12.43 -2.72 -9.71
CA ASN A 205 -13.78 -2.43 -10.16
C ASN A 205 -14.58 -1.62 -9.12
N GLN A 206 -13.92 -0.84 -8.28
CA GLN A 206 -14.59 -0.10 -7.21
C GLN A 206 -15.08 1.25 -7.75
N PRO A 207 -16.39 1.55 -7.77
CA PRO A 207 -16.88 2.84 -8.22
C PRO A 207 -16.59 3.92 -7.16
N ALA A 208 -16.19 5.11 -7.62
CA ALA A 208 -16.03 6.30 -6.79
C ALA A 208 -16.71 7.49 -7.46
N ILE A 209 -17.47 8.28 -6.69
CA ILE A 209 -18.22 9.41 -7.21
C ILE A 209 -17.54 10.71 -6.80
N HIS A 210 -17.22 11.55 -7.77
CA HIS A 210 -16.78 12.91 -7.52
C HIS A 210 -18.00 13.78 -7.20
N LYS A 211 -18.27 13.98 -5.90
CA LYS A 211 -19.49 14.63 -5.40
C LYS A 211 -19.82 15.98 -6.04
N ALA A 212 -18.82 16.84 -6.29
CA ALA A 212 -19.06 18.16 -6.88
C ALA A 212 -19.57 18.12 -8.33
N THR A 213 -19.35 17.01 -9.05
CA THR A 213 -19.72 16.87 -10.48
C THR A 213 -20.62 15.68 -10.77
N GLU A 214 -20.92 14.88 -9.75
CA GLU A 214 -21.65 13.60 -9.82
C GLU A 214 -21.02 12.53 -10.75
N ARG A 215 -19.84 12.79 -11.32
CA ARG A 215 -19.16 11.84 -12.20
C ARG A 215 -18.69 10.61 -11.42
N CYS A 216 -19.01 9.43 -11.94
CA CYS A 216 -18.54 8.16 -11.42
C CYS A 216 -17.28 7.70 -12.18
N TYR A 217 -16.30 7.19 -11.43
CA TYR A 217 -15.05 6.64 -11.93
C TYR A 217 -14.88 5.21 -11.43
N MET A 218 -14.43 4.31 -12.30
CA MET A 218 -13.98 2.99 -11.90
C MET A 218 -12.55 3.09 -11.36
N THR A 219 -12.32 2.58 -10.15
CA THR A 219 -11.06 2.74 -9.44
C THR A 219 -10.47 1.40 -9.01
N SER A 220 -9.14 1.37 -8.90
CA SER A 220 -8.43 0.32 -8.20
C SER A 220 -8.22 0.71 -6.75
N GLN A 221 -8.71 -0.11 -5.82
CA GLN A 221 -8.57 0.13 -4.39
C GLN A 221 -7.91 -1.08 -3.74
N ASN A 222 -7.09 -0.82 -2.72
CA ASN A 222 -6.50 -1.84 -1.85
C ASN A 222 -6.23 -1.23 -0.47
N HIS A 223 -7.27 -1.09 0.34
CA HIS A 223 -7.16 -0.58 1.71
C HIS A 223 -8.12 -1.30 2.65
N GLY A 224 -7.69 -1.45 3.91
CA GLY A 224 -8.48 -2.04 4.99
C GLY A 224 -8.94 -1.03 6.05
N PHE A 225 -8.57 0.24 5.91
CA PHE A 225 -8.94 1.33 6.79
C PHE A 225 -9.65 2.42 6.00
N ALA A 226 -10.49 3.20 6.67
CA ALA A 226 -11.20 4.34 6.10
C ALA A 226 -11.25 5.50 7.09
N ILE A 227 -11.65 6.67 6.62
CA ILE A 227 -11.76 7.91 7.39
C ILE A 227 -13.23 8.18 7.71
N ASN A 228 -13.49 8.64 8.94
CA ASN A 228 -14.78 9.20 9.36
C ASN A 228 -14.84 10.70 9.09
#